data_AF-A0A5K0Y5J9-F1
#
_entry.id   AF-A0A5K0Y5J9-F1
#
_cell.length_a   1.000
_cell.length_b   1.000
_cell.length_c   1.000
_cell.angle_alpha   90.00
_cell.angle_beta   90.00
_cell.angle_gamma   90.00
#
_symmetry.space_group_name_H-M   'P 1'
#
loop_
_entity.id
_entity.type
_entity.pdbx_description
1 polymer ?
#
loop_
_entity_poly.entity_id
_entity_poly.type
_entity_poly.pdbx_seq_one_letter_code
_entity_poly.pdbx_strand_id
1 'polypeptide(L)' 'TWRLWRENRMLELMDQTLGELYEAAEASRFIQTGLLCVQEDALHRPNMSSVVVMLSSSSMSLPTPFPPPLFTDK' A
#
# COMPACT_ATOMS: atom_id res chain seq x y z
N THR A 1 -1.13 9.75 -3.51
CA THR A 1 -0.82 8.38 -3.07
C THR A 1 0.59 7.95 -3.41
N TRP A 2 0.94 7.76 -4.68
CA TRP A 2 2.28 7.26 -5.09
C TRP A 2 3.46 8.07 -4.53
N ARG A 3 3.39 9.41 -4.62
CA ARG A 3 4.43 10.31 -4.07
C ARG A 3 4.69 10.06 -2.59
N LEU A 4 3.62 10.01 -1.79
CA LEU A 4 3.71 9.79 -0.34
C LEU A 4 4.27 8.40 -0.03
N TRP A 5 3.98 7.39 -0.86
CA TRP A 5 4.60 6.07 -0.72
C TRP A 5 6.10 6.12 -0.92
N ARG A 6 6.58 6.74 -2.01
CA ARG A 6 8.02 6.87 -2.26
C ARG A 6 8.77 7.68 -1.20
N GLU A 7 8.10 8.66 -0.59
CA GLU A 7 8.66 9.49 0.47
C GLU A 7 8.55 8.85 1.87
N ASN A 8 8.03 7.62 1.99
CA ASN A 8 7.77 6.95 3.27
C ASN A 8 6.82 7.74 4.20
N ARG A 9 5.87 8.46 3.59
CA ARG A 9 4.87 9.35 4.23
C ARG A 9 3.45 8.82 4.08
N MET A 10 3.29 7.50 4.02
CA MET A 10 1.99 6.86 3.75
C MET A 10 0.91 7.15 4.78
N LEU A 11 1.31 7.38 6.03
CA LEU A 11 0.37 7.67 7.11
C LEU A 11 -0.39 8.99 6.90
N GLU A 12 0.10 9.89 6.05
CA GLU A 12 -0.63 11.11 5.68
C GLU A 12 -1.88 10.84 4.82
N LEU A 13 -2.04 9.62 4.31
CA LEU A 13 -3.27 9.18 3.64
C LEU A 13 -4.36 8.75 4.61
N MET A 14 -4.03 8.55 5.89
CA MET A 14 -4.99 8.08 6.89
C MET A 14 -6.00 9.16 7.22
N ASP A 15 -7.25 8.76 7.41
CA ASP A 15 -8.30 9.67 7.84
C ASP A 15 -7.98 10.20 9.24
N GLN A 16 -7.94 11.52 9.38
CA GLN A 16 -7.65 12.20 10.63
C GLN A 16 -8.67 11.86 11.73
N THR A 17 -9.90 11.48 11.37
CA THR A 17 -10.91 11.08 12.36
C THR A 17 -10.58 9.76 13.04
N LEU A 18 -9.70 8.95 12.47
CA LEU A 18 -9.26 7.70 13.08
C LEU A 18 -8.34 7.94 14.28
N GLY A 19 -7.61 9.06 14.35
CA GLY A 19 -6.69 9.34 15.46
C GLY A 19 -5.79 8.15 15.77
N GLU A 20 -5.85 7.65 17.00
CA GLU A 20 -5.06 6.51 17.51
C GLU A 20 -5.78 5.15 17.35
N LEU A 21 -6.82 5.06 16.52
CA LEU A 21 -7.60 3.82 16.32
C LEU A 21 -6.92 2.80 15.40
N TYR A 22 -5.71 3.08 14.91
CA TYR A 22 -4.95 2.18 14.05
C TYR A 22 -3.48 2.12 14.45
N GLU A 23 -2.85 0.98 14.17
CA GLU A 23 -1.41 0.81 14.31
C GLU A 23 -0.71 1.24 13.00
N ALA A 24 0.39 1.97 13.12
CA ALA A 24 1.06 2.60 11.98
C ALA A 24 1.61 1.58 10.97
N ALA A 25 2.14 0.44 11.43
CA ALA A 25 2.64 -0.60 10.54
C ALA A 25 1.49 -1.33 9.84
N GLU A 26 0.37 -1.59 10.52
CA GLU A 26 -0.85 -2.13 9.92
C GLU A 26 -1.41 -1.20 8.83
N ALA A 27 -1.55 0.09 9.12
CA ALA A 27 -1.99 1.08 8.14
C ALA A 27 -1.06 1.11 6.92
N SER A 28 0.25 1.16 7.13
CA SER A 28 1.24 1.16 6.04
C SER A 28 1.13 -0.08 5.16
N ARG A 29 0.92 -1.25 5.77
CA ARG A 29 0.69 -2.53 5.10
C ARG A 29 -0.58 -2.52 4.26
N PHE A 30 -1.68 -2.00 4.78
CA PHE A 30 -2.93 -1.90 4.04
C PHE A 30 -2.80 -1.00 2.82
N ILE A 31 -2.17 0.16 2.98
CA ILE A 31 -1.99 1.07 1.85
C ILE A 31 -1.05 0.46 0.79
N GLN A 32 0.05 -0.19 1.19
CA GLN A 32 0.94 -0.88 0.24
C GLN A 32 0.22 -2.04 -0.48
N THR A 33 -0.60 -2.81 0.23
CA THR A 33 -1.43 -3.88 -0.37
C THR A 33 -2.43 -3.29 -1.37
N GLY A 34 -3.06 -2.17 -1.04
CA GLY A 34 -3.93 -1.42 -1.96
C GLY A 34 -3.20 -0.99 -3.23
N LEU A 35 -1.98 -0.46 -3.11
CA LEU A 35 -1.14 -0.09 -4.26
C LEU A 35 -0.77 -1.28 -5.17
N LEU A 36 -0.61 -2.46 -4.60
CA LEU A 36 -0.35 -3.69 -5.36
C LEU A 36 -1.62 -4.18 -6.10
N CYS A 37 -2.80 -3.96 -5.53
CA CYS A 37 -4.07 -4.38 -6.13
C CYS A 37 -4.47 -3.52 -7.33
N VAL A 38 -3.99 -2.28 -7.42
CA VAL A 38 -4.32 -1.32 -8.48
C VAL A 38 -3.20 -1.13 -9.50
N GLN A 39 -2.30 -2.11 -9.61
CA GLN A 39 -1.28 -2.11 -10.65
C GLN A 39 -1.93 -2.11 -12.04
N GLU A 40 -1.36 -1.32 -12.95
CA GLU A 40 -1.84 -1.18 -14.32
C GLU A 40 -1.81 -2.53 -15.06
N ASP A 41 -0.68 -3.22 -14.96
CA ASP A 41 -0.53 -4.56 -15.52
C ASP A 41 -1.19 -5.58 -14.59
N ALA A 42 -2.14 -6.32 -15.16
CA ALA A 42 -2.86 -7.38 -14.48
C ALA A 42 -1.96 -8.46 -13.89
N LEU A 43 -0.81 -8.72 -14.53
CA LEU A 43 0.16 -9.73 -14.09
C LEU A 43 0.88 -9.34 -12.79
N HIS A 44 0.91 -8.04 -12.45
CA HIS A 44 1.53 -7.56 -11.22
C HIS A 44 0.54 -7.46 -10.05
N ARG A 45 -0.76 -7.68 -10.27
CA ARG A 45 -1.76 -7.67 -9.20
C ARG A 45 -1.71 -8.97 -8.41
N PRO A 46 -1.74 -8.93 -7.06
CA PRO A 46 -1.84 -10.13 -6.25
C PRO A 46 -3.21 -10.80 -6.46
N ASN A 47 -3.24 -12.13 -6.41
CA ASN A 47 -4.50 -12.85 -6.30
C ASN A 47 -5.11 -12.70 -4.89
N MET A 48 -6.39 -13.02 -4.74
CA MET A 48 -7.10 -12.84 -3.47
C MET A 48 -6.50 -13.65 -2.31
N SER A 49 -5.99 -14.86 -2.55
CA SER A 49 -5.32 -15.63 -1.50
C SER A 49 -4.05 -14.93 -0.99
N SER A 50 -3.25 -14.35 -1.90
CA SER A 50 -2.08 -13.57 -1.53
C SER A 50 -2.48 -12.32 -0.73
N VAL A 51 -3.54 -11.61 -1.14
CA VAL A 51 -4.05 -10.44 -0.41
C VAL A 51 -4.43 -10.81 1.04
N VAL A 52 -5.14 -11.92 1.24
CA VAL A 52 -5.49 -12.38 2.60
C VAL A 52 -4.24 -12.58 3.46
N VAL A 53 -3.21 -13.25 2.92
CA VAL A 53 -1.94 -13.47 3.63
C VAL A 53 -1.20 -12.16 3.90
N MET A 54 -1.18 -11.24 2.92
CA MET A 54 -0.54 -9.94 3.03
C MET A 54 -1.15 -9.09 4.16
N LEU A 55 -2.46 -9.17 4.34
CA LEU A 55 -3.21 -8.45 5.38
C LEU A 55 -3.09 -9.13 6.75
N SER A 56 -3.09 -10.47 6.81
CA SER A 56 -3.10 -11.20 8.07
C SER A 56 -1.71 -11.37 8.71
N SER A 57 -0.64 -11.31 7.91
CA SER A 57 0.71 -11.61 8.38
C SER A 57 1.54 -10.36 8.65
N SER A 58 1.67 -9.99 9.92
CA SER A 58 2.45 -8.83 10.37
C SER A 58 3.95 -8.93 10.06
N SER A 59 4.49 -10.14 9.93
CA SER A 59 5.91 -10.40 9.65
C SER A 59 6.26 -10.54 8.16
N MET A 60 5.25 -10.53 7.28
CA MET A 60 5.49 -10.71 5.85
C MET A 60 5.98 -9.40 5.22
N SER A 61 7.08 -9.48 4.47
CA SER A 61 7.53 -8.39 3.59
C SER A 61 6.66 -8.34 2.33
N LEU A 62 6.17 -7.14 2.01
CA LEU A 62 5.35 -6.91 0.81
C LEU A 62 6.24 -6.50 -0.36
N PRO A 63 5.92 -6.93 -1.60
CA PRO A 63 6.64 -6.48 -2.78
C PRO A 63 6.48 -4.98 -2.98
N THR A 64 7.50 -4.39 -3.60
CA THR A 64 7.50 -2.99 -3.99
C THR A 64 6.55 -2.79 -5.18
N PRO A 65 5.52 -1.92 -5.08
CA PRO A 65 4.65 -1.63 -6.21
C PRO A 65 5.43 -0.95 -7.36
N PHE A 66 4.91 -1.03 -8.59
CA PHE A 66 5.45 -0.32 -9.74
C PHE A 66 4.86 1.09 -9.87
N PRO A 67 5.62 2.05 -10.44
CA PRO A 67 5.14 3.41 -10.62
C PRO A 67 3.90 3.50 -11.52
N PRO A 68 2.96 4.41 -11.22
CA PRO A 68 1.82 4.68 -12.07
C PRO A 68 2.30 5.17 -13.44
N PRO A 69 1.63 4.79 -14.53
CA PRO A 69 2.01 5.21 -15.89
C PRO A 69 2.09 6.73 -16.08
N LEU A 70 1.31 7.49 -15.31
CA LEU A 70 1.19 8.95 -15.40
C LEU A 70 1.95 9.70 -14.28
N PHE A 71 2.79 9.02 -13.50
CA PHE A 71 3.56 9.70 -12.47
C PHE A 71 4.74 10.44 -13.10
N THR A 72 4.60 11.76 -13.23
CA THR A 72 5.71 12.66 -13.58
C THR A 72 6.32 13.20 -12.29
N ASP A 73 7.62 12.98 -12.10
CA ASP A 73 8.42 13.62 -11.05
C ASP A 73 8.49 15.13 -11.37
N LYS A 74 7.48 15.88 -10.96
CA LYS A 74 7.48 17.34 -10.94
C LYS A 74 7.43 17.86 -9.52
#